data_AF-A0A2H1X0V4-F1
#
_entry.id   AF-A0A2H1X0V4-F1
#
_cell.length_a   1.000
_cell.length_b   1.000
_cell.length_c   1.000
_cell.angle_alpha   90.00
_cell.angle_beta   90.00
_cell.angle_gamma   90.00
#
_symmetry.space_group_name_H-M   'P 1'
#
loop_
_entity.id
_entity.type
_entity.pdbx_description
1 polymer ?
#
loop_
_entity_poly.entity_id
_entity_poly.type
_entity_poly.pdbx_seq_one_letter_code
_entity_poly.pdbx_strand_id
1 'polypeptide(L)'
;LCIADFLFCAIVLPFAISGFWTRTWSHGGALCKLVPFLRYGNVGVSLLSIALITLNRYIMIAHHSWYSRVYRKHNIAIMIVFSWMFSYGMQIPTLVAVWGKFDYDPELGTCSIMPDDNGRSAKTALFVIAFIVPALLIFICYARIFWVVH
;
A
#
# COMPACT_ATOMS: atom_id res chain seq x y z
N LEU A 1 -10.66 -3.70 1.51
CA LEU A 1 -10.69 -2.54 0.60
C LEU A 1 -11.53 -1.42 1.22
N CYS A 2 -12.86 -1.51 1.26
CA CYS A 2 -13.73 -0.41 1.75
C CYS A 2 -13.38 0.13 3.15
N ILE A 3 -13.01 -0.73 4.10
CA ILE A 3 -12.58 -0.29 5.45
C ILE A 3 -11.31 0.57 5.36
N ALA A 4 -10.38 0.16 4.50
CA ALA A 4 -9.10 0.84 4.30
C ALA A 4 -9.33 2.20 3.58
N ASP A 5 -10.20 2.22 2.57
CA ASP A 5 -10.63 3.45 1.88
C ASP A 5 -11.36 4.40 2.83
N PHE A 6 -12.24 3.88 3.69
CA PHE A 6 -12.93 4.68 4.70
C PHE A 6 -11.95 5.29 5.70
N LEU A 7 -10.99 4.52 6.22
CA LEU A 7 -9.95 5.02 7.12
C LEU A 7 -9.11 6.11 6.47
N PHE A 8 -8.77 5.94 5.19
CA PHE A 8 -8.05 6.96 4.43
C PHE A 8 -8.86 8.24 4.25
N CYS A 9 -10.14 8.13 3.92
CA CYS A 9 -11.03 9.28 3.78
C CYS A 9 -11.29 9.99 5.11
N ALA A 10 -11.44 9.24 6.20
CA ALA A 10 -11.76 9.79 7.51
C ALA A 10 -10.54 10.42 8.20
N ILE A 11 -9.33 9.91 7.96
CA ILE A 11 -8.12 10.32 8.67
C ILE A 11 -7.17 11.04 7.73
N VAL A 12 -6.69 10.38 6.68
CA VAL A 12 -5.60 10.93 5.84
C VAL A 12 -6.05 12.18 5.09
N LEU A 13 -7.23 12.17 4.49
CA LEU A 13 -7.76 13.29 3.69
C LEU A 13 -7.91 14.60 4.48
N PRO A 14 -8.60 14.67 5.64
CA PRO A 14 -8.75 15.94 6.36
C PRO A 14 -7.41 16.52 6.84
N PHE A 15 -6.48 15.68 7.31
CA PHE A 15 -5.15 16.14 7.71
C PHE A 15 -4.30 16.58 6.50
N ALA A 16 -4.41 15.90 5.36
CA ALA A 16 -3.76 16.32 4.14
C ALA A 16 -4.30 17.66 3.65
N ILE A 17 -5.62 17.84 3.59
CA ILE A 17 -6.28 19.09 3.20
C ILE A 17 -5.86 20.23 4.13
N SER A 18 -5.84 19.97 5.44
CA SER A 18 -5.39 20.97 6.41
C SER A 18 -3.94 21.39 6.17
N GLY A 19 -3.02 20.43 5.97
CA GLY A 19 -1.61 20.73 5.65
C GLY A 19 -1.43 21.49 4.33
N PHE A 20 -2.24 21.17 3.31
CA PHE A 20 -2.26 21.92 2.04
C PHE A 20 -2.72 23.37 2.24
N TRP A 21 -3.72 23.59 3.09
CA TRP A 21 -4.23 24.93 3.35
C TRP A 21 -3.24 25.80 4.12
N THR A 22 -2.61 25.25 5.17
CA THR A 22 -1.64 25.97 6.00
C THR A 22 -0.25 26.05 5.37
N ARG A 23 -0.01 25.34 4.25
CA ARG A 23 1.29 25.14 3.58
C ARG A 23 2.41 24.66 4.52
N THR A 24 2.05 24.22 5.72
CA THR A 24 2.94 23.89 6.82
C THR A 24 2.25 22.84 7.69
N TRP A 25 3.05 21.98 8.32
CA TRP A 25 2.52 20.96 9.21
C TRP A 25 2.49 21.46 10.66
N SER A 26 1.31 21.82 11.15
CA SER A 26 1.10 22.32 12.54
C SER A 26 0.51 21.28 13.50
N HIS A 27 0.21 20.06 13.02
CA HIS A 27 -0.50 19.01 13.78
C HIS A 27 0.40 18.16 14.68
N GLY A 28 1.67 18.53 14.84
CA GLY A 28 2.64 17.84 15.71
C GLY A 28 3.33 16.62 15.09
N GLY A 29 4.44 16.20 15.70
CA GLY A 29 5.34 15.17 15.16
C GLY A 29 4.75 13.76 15.13
N ALA A 30 3.82 13.41 16.04
CA ALA A 30 3.20 12.08 16.04
C ALA A 30 2.29 11.87 14.82
N LEU A 31 1.43 12.85 14.50
CA LEU A 31 0.59 12.82 13.31
C LEU A 31 1.42 12.93 12.03
N CYS A 32 2.55 13.62 12.08
CA CYS A 32 3.53 13.70 10.98
C CYS A 32 4.07 12.32 10.57
N LYS A 33 4.11 11.35 11.49
CA LYS A 33 4.49 9.95 11.20
C LYS A 33 3.29 9.10 10.83
N LEU A 34 2.18 9.27 11.55
CA LEU A 34 1.00 8.42 11.43
C LEU A 34 0.23 8.65 10.10
N VAL A 35 0.11 9.90 9.65
CA VAL A 35 -0.60 10.24 8.40
C VAL A 35 0.07 9.64 7.16
N PRO A 36 1.38 9.85 6.92
CA PRO A 36 2.05 9.21 5.79
C PRO A 36 2.07 7.67 5.94
N PHE A 37 2.23 7.13 7.15
CA PHE A 37 2.14 5.68 7.38
C PHE A 37 0.77 5.10 6.95
N LEU A 38 -0.34 5.73 7.33
CA LEU A 38 -1.67 5.31 6.89
C LEU A 38 -1.86 5.51 5.38
N ARG A 39 -1.34 6.62 4.83
CA ARG A 39 -1.41 6.92 3.39
C ARG A 39 -0.74 5.83 2.55
N TYR A 40 0.53 5.55 2.83
CA TYR A 40 1.29 4.54 2.08
C TYR A 40 0.78 3.13 2.39
N GLY A 41 0.41 2.84 3.65
CA GLY A 41 -0.27 1.61 4.07
C GLY A 41 -1.50 1.29 3.25
N ASN A 42 -2.39 2.28 3.13
CA ASN A 42 -3.62 2.07 2.39
C ASN A 42 -3.36 1.86 0.89
N VAL A 43 -2.45 2.63 0.29
CA VAL A 43 -2.07 2.45 -1.13
C VAL A 43 -1.57 1.02 -1.38
N GLY A 44 -0.70 0.49 -0.52
CA GLY A 44 -0.21 -0.89 -0.63
C GLY A 44 -1.31 -1.93 -0.45
N VAL A 45 -2.20 -1.76 0.53
CA VAL A 45 -3.36 -2.66 0.76
C VAL A 45 -4.29 -2.66 -0.45
N SER A 46 -4.55 -1.51 -1.06
CA SER A 46 -5.41 -1.38 -2.23
C SER A 46 -4.80 -2.08 -3.45
N LEU A 47 -3.51 -1.88 -3.73
CA LEU A 47 -2.82 -2.57 -4.84
C LEU A 47 -2.80 -4.09 -4.67
N LEU A 48 -2.45 -4.56 -3.47
CA LEU A 48 -2.48 -5.99 -3.18
C LEU A 48 -3.89 -6.56 -3.28
N SER A 49 -4.89 -5.83 -2.78
CA SER A 49 -6.30 -6.23 -2.92
C SER A 49 -6.70 -6.36 -4.39
N ILE A 50 -6.32 -5.39 -5.24
CA ILE A 50 -6.57 -5.44 -6.69
C ILE A 50 -5.84 -6.64 -7.30
N ALA A 51 -4.58 -6.87 -6.96
CA ALA A 51 -3.81 -8.02 -7.44
C ALA A 51 -4.48 -9.35 -7.07
N LEU A 52 -4.95 -9.50 -5.83
CA LEU A 52 -5.66 -10.69 -5.38
C LEU A 52 -7.00 -10.90 -6.11
N ILE A 53 -7.73 -9.82 -6.40
CA ILE A 53 -8.97 -9.87 -7.19
C ILE A 53 -8.68 -10.30 -8.63
N THR A 54 -7.65 -9.73 -9.26
CA THR A 54 -7.24 -10.11 -10.63
C THR A 54 -6.79 -11.56 -10.69
N LEU A 55 -5.99 -12.01 -9.71
CA LEU A 55 -5.55 -13.40 -9.60
C LEU A 55 -6.75 -14.35 -9.41
N ASN A 56 -7.74 -13.95 -8.61
CA ASN A 56 -8.98 -14.70 -8.42
C ASN A 56 -9.72 -14.92 -9.74
N ARG A 57 -9.87 -13.86 -10.55
CA ARG A 57 -10.47 -13.96 -11.88
C ARG A 57 -9.64 -14.83 -12.81
N TYR A 58 -8.30 -14.70 -12.80
CA TYR A 58 -7.42 -15.51 -13.61
C TYR A 58 -7.56 -17.01 -13.29
N ILE A 59 -7.48 -17.39 -12.02
CA ILE A 59 -7.59 -18.80 -11.59
C ILE A 59 -9.00 -19.35 -11.91
N MET A 60 -10.04 -18.54 -11.73
CA MET A 60 -11.41 -18.94 -12.08
C MET A 60 -11.55 -19.29 -13.58
N ILE A 61 -10.94 -18.50 -14.47
CA ILE A 61 -11.04 -18.65 -15.92
C ILE A 61 -10.10 -19.75 -16.44
N ALA A 62 -8.83 -19.73 -16.04
CA ALA A 62 -7.81 -20.64 -16.57
C ALA A 62 -7.74 -22.00 -15.84
N HIS A 63 -8.10 -22.04 -14.55
CA HIS A 63 -7.91 -23.20 -13.68
C HIS A 63 -9.10 -23.43 -12.73
N HIS A 64 -10.29 -23.57 -13.31
CA HIS A 64 -11.56 -23.73 -12.57
C HIS A 64 -11.54 -24.86 -11.53
N SER A 65 -10.85 -25.98 -11.80
CA SER A 65 -10.73 -27.11 -10.89
C SER A 65 -9.95 -26.79 -9.60
N TRP A 66 -8.99 -25.87 -9.66
CA TRP A 66 -8.20 -25.42 -8.51
C TRP A 66 -8.90 -24.32 -7.72
N TYR A 67 -9.77 -23.55 -8.37
CA TYR A 67 -10.49 -22.42 -7.76
C TYR A 67 -11.24 -22.81 -6.47
N SER A 68 -12.01 -23.90 -6.51
CA SER A 68 -12.78 -24.42 -5.36
C SER A 68 -11.91 -24.76 -4.15
N ARG A 69 -10.66 -25.21 -4.40
CA ARG A 69 -9.72 -25.62 -3.34
C ARG A 69 -8.98 -24.42 -2.76
N VAL A 70 -8.60 -23.46 -3.61
CA VAL A 70 -7.80 -22.28 -3.22
C VAL A 70 -8.68 -21.18 -2.62
N TYR A 71 -9.82 -20.86 -3.22
CA TYR A 71 -10.69 -19.74 -2.83
C TYR A 71 -11.79 -20.11 -1.84
N ARG A 72 -11.42 -20.84 -0.77
CA ARG A 72 -12.31 -21.04 0.39
C ARG A 72 -12.39 -19.76 1.24
N LYS A 73 -13.51 -19.56 1.94
CA LYS A 73 -13.74 -18.39 2.83
C LYS A 73 -12.58 -18.15 3.80
N HIS A 74 -12.00 -19.22 4.35
CA HIS A 74 -10.86 -19.15 5.26
C HIS A 74 -9.58 -18.65 4.56
N ASN A 75 -9.26 -19.18 3.38
CA ASN A 75 -8.08 -18.78 2.62
C ASN A 75 -8.19 -17.32 2.15
N ILE A 76 -9.38 -16.89 1.72
CA ILE A 76 -9.64 -15.50 1.34
C ILE A 76 -9.40 -14.57 2.55
N ALA A 77 -9.89 -14.94 3.73
CA ALA A 77 -9.63 -14.18 4.95
C ALA A 77 -8.12 -14.09 5.25
N ILE A 78 -7.38 -15.20 5.13
CA ILE A 78 -5.92 -15.22 5.28
C ILE A 78 -5.25 -14.28 4.26
N MET A 79 -5.65 -14.32 2.99
CA MET A 79 -5.08 -13.48 1.93
C MET A 79 -5.31 -11.98 2.21
N ILE A 80 -6.48 -11.61 2.75
CA ILE A 80 -6.78 -10.24 3.16
C ILE A 80 -5.94 -9.83 4.38
N VAL A 81 -5.87 -10.68 5.41
CA VAL A 81 -5.05 -10.37 6.60
C VAL A 81 -3.57 -10.25 6.19
N PHE A 82 -3.10 -11.12 5.31
CA PHE A 82 -1.75 -11.06 4.78
C PHE A 82 -1.48 -9.75 4.02
N SER A 83 -2.41 -9.27 3.18
CA SER A 83 -2.19 -8.02 2.44
C SER A 83 -2.07 -6.81 3.37
N TRP A 84 -2.84 -6.79 4.46
CA TRP A 84 -2.73 -5.78 5.51
C TRP A 84 -1.39 -5.87 6.24
N MET A 85 -1.07 -7.05 6.77
CA MET A 85 0.16 -7.27 7.53
C MET A 85 1.41 -7.01 6.69
N PHE A 86 1.40 -7.40 5.41
CA PHE A 86 2.51 -7.15 4.50
C PHE A 86 2.66 -5.66 4.17
N SER A 87 1.56 -4.97 3.84
CA SER A 87 1.60 -3.54 3.50
C SER A 87 2.07 -2.66 4.67
N TYR A 88 1.48 -2.87 5.85
CA TYR A 88 1.86 -2.11 7.05
C TYR A 88 3.20 -2.59 7.63
N GLY A 89 3.47 -3.89 7.62
CA GLY A 89 4.70 -4.49 8.11
C GLY A 89 5.93 -3.98 7.37
N MET A 90 5.86 -3.84 6.05
CA MET A 90 6.94 -3.25 5.25
C MET A 90 7.23 -1.79 5.61
N GLN A 91 6.28 -1.07 6.21
CA GLN A 91 6.46 0.32 6.62
C GLN A 91 6.96 0.48 8.06
N ILE A 92 6.84 -0.56 8.91
CA ILE A 92 7.35 -0.54 10.28
C ILE A 92 8.85 -0.17 10.34
N PRO A 93 9.76 -0.70 9.49
CA PRO A 93 11.18 -0.32 9.49
C PRO A 93 11.43 1.17 9.26
N THR A 94 10.57 1.81 8.47
CA THR A 94 10.59 3.26 8.21
C THR A 94 10.03 4.04 9.39
N LEU A 95 9.07 3.46 10.10
CA LEU A 95 8.47 4.06 11.30
C LEU A 95 9.46 4.11 12.47
N VAL A 96 10.29 3.07 12.63
CA VAL A 96 11.31 2.98 13.68
C VAL A 96 12.62 3.70 13.35
N ALA A 97 12.70 4.45 12.24
CA ALA A 97 13.89 5.16 11.80
C ALA A 97 15.14 4.26 11.65
N VAL A 98 14.94 2.97 11.36
CA VAL A 98 16.03 2.03 11.06
C VAL A 98 16.39 2.10 9.58
N TRP A 99 15.42 2.47 8.73
CA TRP A 99 15.61 2.61 7.29
C TRP A 99 14.73 3.74 6.73
N GLY A 100 15.19 4.99 6.86
CA GLY A 100 14.46 6.20 6.50
C GLY A 100 13.62 6.74 7.67
N LYS A 101 13.38 8.05 7.67
CA LYS A 101 12.64 8.75 8.74
C LYS A 101 11.38 9.43 8.18
N PHE A 102 10.26 9.31 8.88
CA PHE A 102 9.10 10.15 8.63
C PHE A 102 9.34 11.52 9.25
N ASP A 103 9.61 12.50 8.39
CA ASP A 103 9.93 13.86 8.81
C ASP A 103 9.19 14.88 7.94
N TYR A 104 9.17 16.12 8.40
CA TYR A 104 8.57 17.22 7.65
C TYR A 104 9.44 17.54 6.43
N ASP A 105 8.80 17.52 5.26
CA ASP A 105 9.43 17.81 3.98
C ASP A 105 9.04 19.25 3.58
N PRO A 106 9.95 20.24 3.75
CA PRO A 106 9.64 21.64 3.50
C PRO A 106 9.38 21.94 2.02
N GLU A 107 9.88 21.10 1.11
CA GLU A 107 9.65 21.23 -0.33
C GLU A 107 8.21 20.88 -0.70
N LEU A 108 7.63 19.85 -0.06
CA LEU A 108 6.24 19.44 -0.27
C LEU A 108 5.27 20.11 0.71
N GLY A 109 5.76 20.80 1.74
CA GLY A 109 4.93 21.38 2.79
C GLY A 109 4.15 20.34 3.62
N THR A 110 4.58 19.07 3.61
CA THR A 110 3.89 17.95 4.27
C THR A 110 4.89 16.95 4.83
N CYS A 111 4.41 16.03 5.67
CA CYS A 111 5.23 14.98 6.23
C CYS A 111 5.39 13.83 5.24
N SER A 112 6.64 13.48 4.95
CA SER A 112 7.02 12.57 3.88
C SER A 112 8.15 11.65 4.35
N ILE A 113 8.39 10.54 3.63
CA ILE A 113 9.54 9.67 3.91
C ILE A 113 10.78 10.43 3.45
N MET A 114 11.61 10.87 4.40
CA MET A 114 12.86 11.56 4.17
C MET A 114 14.01 10.55 4.27
N PRO A 115 15.07 10.66 3.43
CA PRO A 115 16.25 9.83 3.56
C PRO A 115 16.90 10.04 4.94
N ASP A 116 17.49 8.96 5.48
CA ASP A 116 18.29 9.03 6.71
C ASP A 116 19.59 9.82 6.48
N ASP A 117 20.19 10.31 7.58
CA ASP A 117 21.43 11.09 7.58
C ASP A 117 22.62 10.40 6.89
N ASN A 118 22.53 9.09 6.64
CA ASN A 118 23.51 8.30 5.90
C ASN A 118 23.25 8.24 4.37
N GLY A 119 22.32 9.04 3.83
CA GLY A 119 21.97 9.10 2.39
C GLY A 119 21.24 7.86 1.86
N ARG A 120 20.85 6.94 2.74
CA ARG A 120 20.12 5.71 2.37
C ARG A 120 18.63 6.01 2.29
N SER A 121 18.13 6.09 1.06
CA SER A 121 16.70 6.31 0.81
C SER A 121 15.98 4.96 0.71
N ALA A 122 15.37 4.52 1.83
CA ALA A 122 14.48 3.34 1.82
C ALA A 122 13.23 3.57 0.96
N LYS A 123 12.92 4.84 0.66
CA LYS A 123 11.78 5.29 -0.15
C LYS A 123 11.73 4.55 -1.48
N THR A 124 12.87 4.43 -2.18
CA THR A 124 12.92 3.76 -3.50
C THR A 124 12.73 2.25 -3.39
N ALA A 125 13.40 1.59 -2.44
CA ALA A 125 13.30 0.15 -2.26
C ALA A 125 11.88 -0.28 -1.82
N LEU A 126 11.29 0.44 -0.88
CA LEU A 126 9.92 0.22 -0.43
C LEU A 126 8.91 0.49 -1.53
N PHE A 127 9.09 1.56 -2.29
CA PHE A 127 8.22 1.86 -3.43
C PHE A 127 8.32 0.78 -4.50
N VAL A 128 9.53 0.33 -4.86
CA VAL A 128 9.71 -0.74 -5.85
C VAL A 128 9.07 -2.05 -5.37
N ILE A 129 9.37 -2.49 -4.15
CA ILE A 129 8.86 -3.78 -3.67
C ILE A 129 7.35 -3.74 -3.43
N ALA A 130 6.82 -2.66 -2.86
CA ALA A 130 5.40 -2.57 -2.50
C ALA A 130 4.50 -2.11 -3.66
N PHE A 131 5.04 -1.49 -4.71
CA PHE A 131 4.26 -0.97 -5.84
C PHE A 131 4.55 -1.69 -7.15
N ILE A 132 5.82 -1.88 -7.52
CA ILE A 132 6.18 -2.48 -8.81
C ILE A 132 5.84 -3.97 -8.82
N VAL A 133 6.12 -4.70 -7.74
CA VAL A 133 5.83 -6.15 -7.68
C VAL A 133 4.32 -6.43 -7.83
N PRO A 134 3.40 -5.78 -7.08
CA PRO A 134 1.97 -5.96 -7.30
C PRO A 134 1.51 -5.49 -8.69
N ALA A 135 2.05 -4.38 -9.20
CA ALA A 135 1.69 -3.87 -10.53
C ALA A 135 2.07 -4.85 -11.66
N LEU A 136 3.26 -5.43 -11.60
CA LEU A 136 3.70 -6.45 -12.56
C LEU A 136 2.84 -7.70 -12.47
N LEU A 137 2.50 -8.16 -11.25
CA LEU A 137 1.58 -9.29 -11.07
C LEU A 137 0.21 -9.01 -11.71
N ILE A 138 -0.36 -7.83 -11.48
CA ILE A 138 -1.62 -7.41 -12.10
C ILE A 138 -1.51 -7.45 -13.62
N PHE A 139 -0.46 -6.84 -14.18
CA PHE A 139 -0.25 -6.75 -15.62
C PHE A 139 -0.11 -8.14 -16.26
N ILE A 140 0.71 -9.02 -15.68
CA ILE A 140 0.90 -10.39 -16.16
C ILE A 140 -0.42 -11.17 -16.09
N CYS A 141 -1.17 -11.08 -14.99
CA CYS A 141 -2.44 -11.77 -14.86
C CYS A 141 -3.45 -11.29 -15.91
N TYR A 142 -3.57 -9.98 -16.12
CA TYR A 142 -4.47 -9.43 -17.15
C TYR A 142 -4.05 -9.83 -18.57
N ALA A 143 -2.75 -9.77 -18.89
CA ALA A 143 -2.25 -10.20 -20.19
C ALA A 143 -2.58 -11.67 -20.46
N ARG A 144 -2.41 -12.54 -19.45
CA ARG A 144 -2.75 -13.98 -19.55
C ARG A 144 -4.25 -14.22 -19.68
N ILE A 145 -5.09 -13.46 -18.98
CA ILE A 145 -6.55 -13.54 -19.15
C ILE A 145 -6.91 -13.19 -20.60
N PHE A 146 -6.37 -12.10 -21.14
CA PHE A 146 -6.63 -11.67 -22.51
C PHE A 146 -6.23 -12.75 -23.54
N TRP A 147 -5.06 -13.37 -23.34
CA TRP A 147 -4.54 -14.44 -24.20
C TRP A 147 -5.30 -15.78 -24.12
N VAL A 148 -6.01 -16.04 -23.02
CA VAL A 148 -6.83 -17.26 -22.88
C VAL A 148 -8.20 -17.09 -23.53
N VAL A 149 -8.69 -15.85 -23.59
CA VAL A 149 -10.02 -15.51 -24.12
C VAL A 149 -10.01 -15.25 -25.63
N HIS A 150 -8.87 -14.89 -26.21
CA HIS A 150 -8.69 -14.63 -27.65
C HIS A 150 -7.84 -15.72 -28.29
#